data_AF-A0A965B5X9-F1
#
_entry.id   AF-A0A965B5X9-F1
#
_cell.length_a   1.000
_cell.length_b   1.000
_cell.length_c   1.000
_cell.angle_alpha   90.00
_cell.angle_beta   90.00
_cell.angle_gamma   90.00
#
_symmetry.space_group_name_H-M   'P 1'
#
loop_
_entity.id
_entity.type
_entity.pdbx_description
1 polymer ?
#
loop_
_entity_poly.entity_id
_entity_poly.type
_entity_poly.pdbx_seq_one_letter_code
_entity_poly.pdbx_strand_id
1 'polypeptide(L)'
;WREWTQSADVDADDGCFATHDILDQIEALSEPLVKMADGHYYIEPTRACITIDVNTGADTSPAATLKANIAMARDLGRQLRMRGLGGQIVIDPAPIPKKDRKILESAIKAALRKDTVETNFVGFTQMGLIELQRARVRPSWIK
;
A
#
# COMPACT_ATOMS: atom_id res chain seq x y z
N TRP A 1 23.59 2.25 -3.95
CA TRP A 1 23.88 1.06 -4.76
C TRP A 1 23.65 -0.16 -3.89
N ARG A 2 22.84 -1.13 -4.31
CA ARG A 2 22.75 -2.45 -3.65
C ARG A 2 23.74 -3.36 -4.36
N GLU A 3 24.72 -3.87 -3.63
CA GLU A 3 25.55 -4.98 -4.10
C GLU A 3 24.72 -6.26 -3.99
N TRP A 4 24.45 -6.87 -5.14
CA TRP A 4 23.86 -8.20 -5.20
C TRP A 4 25.01 -9.19 -5.06
N THR A 5 25.19 -9.75 -3.86
CA THR A 5 26.33 -10.63 -3.51
C THR A 5 26.07 -12.11 -3.77
N GLN A 6 24.86 -12.48 -4.19
CA GLN A 6 24.47 -13.85 -4.49
C GLN A 6 24.45 -14.06 -6.00
N SER A 7 24.84 -15.27 -6.44
CA SER A 7 24.68 -15.73 -7.81
C SER A 7 23.21 -15.61 -8.21
N ALA A 8 22.92 -14.89 -9.29
CA ALA A 8 21.56 -14.76 -9.79
C ALA A 8 21.13 -16.08 -10.45
N ASP A 9 20.01 -16.64 -10.02
CA ASP A 9 19.30 -17.67 -10.76
C ASP A 9 18.47 -16.97 -11.84
N VAL A 10 18.87 -17.14 -13.10
CA VAL A 10 18.30 -16.41 -14.24
C VAL A 10 17.58 -17.40 -15.14
N ASP A 11 16.26 -17.30 -15.13
CA ASP A 11 15.40 -17.96 -16.11
C ASP A 11 15.28 -17.05 -17.34
N ALA A 12 15.96 -17.45 -18.42
CA ALA A 12 16.02 -16.72 -19.68
C ALA A 12 15.09 -17.32 -20.75
N ASP A 13 14.26 -18.30 -20.39
CA ASP A 13 13.37 -18.96 -21.34
C ASP A 13 12.24 -18.00 -21.78
N ASP A 14 11.82 -18.13 -23.03
CA ASP A 14 10.67 -17.40 -23.55
C ASP A 14 9.42 -17.72 -22.71
N GLY A 15 8.73 -16.68 -22.25
CA GLY A 15 7.53 -16.84 -21.41
C GLY A 15 7.81 -17.09 -19.92
N CYS A 16 9.05 -16.98 -19.45
CA CYS A 16 9.39 -17.17 -18.03
C CYS A 16 8.51 -16.32 -17.07
N PHE A 17 8.10 -15.11 -17.46
CA PHE A 17 7.20 -14.29 -16.65
C PHE A 17 5.81 -14.92 -16.45
N ALA A 18 5.29 -15.65 -17.42
CA ALA A 18 4.05 -16.40 -17.27
C ALA A 18 4.27 -17.61 -16.36
N THR A 19 5.38 -18.35 -16.55
CA THR A 19 5.76 -19.49 -15.72
C THR A 19 5.89 -19.15 -14.23
N HIS A 20 6.34 -17.93 -13.92
CA HIS A 20 6.50 -17.43 -12.54
C HIS A 20 5.32 -16.55 -12.06
N ASP A 21 4.17 -16.60 -12.72
CA ASP A 21 2.95 -15.83 -12.40
C ASP A 21 3.15 -14.30 -12.33
N ILE A 22 4.21 -13.78 -12.94
CA ILE A 22 4.54 -12.35 -12.91
C ILE A 22 3.52 -11.56 -13.73
N LEU A 23 3.03 -12.10 -14.84
CA LEU A 23 2.01 -11.46 -15.66
C LEU A 23 0.70 -11.29 -14.89
N ASP A 24 0.25 -12.33 -14.18
CA ASP A 24 -0.95 -12.29 -13.34
C ASP A 24 -0.79 -11.29 -12.19
N GLN A 25 0.41 -11.21 -11.59
CA GLN A 25 0.71 -10.20 -10.57
C GLN A 25 0.68 -8.77 -11.13
N ILE A 26 1.15 -8.55 -12.36
CA ILE A 26 1.07 -7.25 -13.03
C ILE A 26 -0.39 -6.89 -13.34
N GLU A 27 -1.18 -7.85 -13.80
CA GLU A 27 -2.62 -7.64 -14.05
C GLU A 27 -3.36 -7.29 -12.75
N ALA A 28 -3.12 -8.04 -11.67
CA ALA A 28 -3.68 -7.74 -10.35
C ALA A 28 -3.26 -6.36 -9.82
N LEU A 29 -2.11 -5.83 -10.25
CA LEU A 29 -1.68 -4.48 -9.89
C LEU A 29 -2.45 -3.38 -10.61
N SER A 30 -2.99 -3.67 -11.80
CA SER A 30 -3.81 -2.72 -12.54
C SER A 30 -5.18 -2.50 -11.90
N GLU A 31 -5.65 -3.48 -11.12
CA GLU A 31 -6.89 -3.39 -10.38
C GLU A 31 -6.74 -2.48 -9.12
N PRO A 32 -7.79 -1.70 -8.79
CA PRO A 32 -7.80 -0.88 -7.58
C PRO A 32 -7.90 -1.74 -6.32
N LEU A 33 -8.55 -2.91 -6.39
CA LEU A 33 -8.78 -3.82 -5.26
C LEU A 33 -7.48 -4.53 -4.86
N VAL A 34 -7.13 -4.43 -3.57
CA VAL A 34 -6.07 -5.20 -2.94
C VAL A 34 -6.66 -6.10 -1.85
N LYS A 35 -6.57 -7.42 -2.06
CA LYS A 35 -7.02 -8.42 -1.10
C LYS A 35 -6.02 -8.57 0.04
N MET A 36 -6.53 -8.74 1.26
CA MET A 36 -5.75 -9.10 2.44
C MET A 36 -6.22 -10.46 2.97
N ALA A 37 -5.50 -11.02 3.95
CA ALA A 37 -5.94 -12.25 4.62
C ALA A 37 -7.33 -12.06 5.28
N ASP A 38 -7.53 -10.90 5.90
CA ASP A 38 -8.81 -10.47 6.47
C ASP A 38 -9.17 -9.10 5.86
N GLY A 39 -10.25 -9.04 5.08
CA GLY A 39 -10.70 -7.82 4.42
C GLY A 39 -9.95 -7.48 3.13
N HIS A 40 -10.07 -6.22 2.69
CA HIS A 40 -9.46 -5.70 1.48
C HIS A 40 -9.34 -4.17 1.57
N TYR A 41 -8.61 -3.56 0.64
CA TYR A 41 -8.60 -2.12 0.50
C TYR A 41 -8.51 -1.72 -0.97
N TYR A 42 -8.90 -0.49 -1.29
CA TYR A 42 -8.83 0.06 -2.65
C TYR A 42 -7.70 1.08 -2.75
N ILE A 43 -7.08 1.17 -3.92
CA ILE A 43 -6.13 2.22 -4.28
C ILE A 43 -6.60 2.89 -5.56
N GLU A 44 -7.02 4.14 -5.47
CA GLU A 44 -7.61 4.85 -6.59
C GLU A 44 -6.89 6.19 -6.83
N PRO A 45 -6.09 6.29 -7.91
CA PRO A 45 -5.54 7.59 -8.31
C PRO A 45 -6.65 8.46 -8.90
N THR A 46 -6.73 9.71 -8.44
CA THR A 46 -7.57 10.75 -9.02
C THR A 46 -6.70 11.83 -9.66
N ARG A 47 -7.33 12.87 -10.23
CA ARG A 47 -6.61 14.03 -10.76
C ARG A 47 -5.77 14.77 -9.71
N ALA A 48 -6.22 14.81 -8.46
CA ALA A 48 -5.60 15.62 -7.41
C ALA A 48 -4.75 14.79 -6.45
N CYS A 49 -5.26 13.65 -6.02
CA CYS A 49 -4.63 12.80 -5.01
C CYS A 49 -4.93 11.32 -5.26
N ILE A 50 -4.21 10.45 -4.55
CA ILE A 50 -4.52 9.02 -4.48
C ILE A 50 -5.36 8.77 -3.22
N THR A 51 -6.48 8.07 -3.37
CA THR A 51 -7.35 7.66 -2.27
C THR A 51 -7.11 6.19 -1.93
N ILE A 52 -7.09 5.89 -0.64
CA ILE A 52 -7.00 4.53 -0.11
C ILE A 52 -8.19 4.30 0.82
N ASP A 53 -9.00 3.28 0.57
CA ASP A 53 -10.17 2.94 1.39
C ASP A 53 -10.04 1.53 1.97
N VAL A 54 -10.13 1.38 3.30
CA VAL A 54 -9.90 0.11 4.00
C VAL A 54 -11.19 -0.54 4.49
N ASN A 55 -11.42 -1.78 4.03
CA ASN A 55 -12.62 -2.55 4.36
C ASN A 55 -12.26 -3.83 5.14
N THR A 56 -12.92 -4.06 6.27
CA THR A 56 -12.66 -5.23 7.14
C THR A 56 -13.45 -6.48 6.72
N GLY A 57 -14.33 -6.37 5.74
CA GLY A 57 -15.27 -7.43 5.37
C GLY A 57 -16.41 -7.54 6.39
N ALA A 58 -16.77 -8.78 6.77
CA ALA A 58 -17.91 -9.03 7.65
C ALA A 58 -17.61 -8.77 9.14
N ASP A 59 -16.36 -8.95 9.58
CA ASP A 59 -15.97 -8.68 10.97
C ASP A 59 -15.65 -7.19 11.13
N THR A 60 -16.49 -6.51 11.91
CA THR A 60 -16.38 -5.07 12.21
C THR A 60 -15.99 -4.82 13.67
N SER A 61 -15.50 -5.84 14.37
CA SER A 61 -15.01 -5.70 15.73
C SER A 61 -13.81 -4.74 15.79
N PRO A 62 -13.60 -3.99 16.90
CA PRO A 62 -12.46 -3.08 17.03
C PRO A 62 -11.09 -3.75 16.82
N ALA A 63 -10.98 -5.04 17.17
CA ALA A 63 -9.76 -5.81 16.94
C ALA A 63 -9.55 -6.10 15.45
N ALA A 64 -10.60 -6.47 14.72
CA ALA A 64 -10.56 -6.71 13.29
C ALA A 64 -10.25 -5.42 12.50
N THR A 65 -10.88 -4.30 12.87
CA THR A 65 -10.62 -3.00 12.22
C THR A 65 -9.18 -2.54 12.40
N LEU A 66 -8.63 -2.66 13.61
CA LEU A 66 -7.22 -2.35 13.86
C LEU A 66 -6.29 -3.30 13.09
N LYS A 67 -6.60 -4.60 13.06
CA LYS A 67 -5.81 -5.61 12.33
C LYS A 67 -5.78 -5.31 10.83
N ALA A 68 -6.92 -5.02 10.21
CA ALA A 68 -7.03 -4.70 8.79
C ALA A 68 -6.24 -3.43 8.44
N ASN A 69 -6.38 -2.36 9.24
CA ASN A 69 -5.63 -1.12 9.05
C ASN A 69 -4.10 -1.34 9.14
N ILE A 70 -3.63 -2.18 10.08
CA ILE A 70 -2.21 -2.53 10.21
C ILE A 70 -1.74 -3.40 9.03
N ALA A 71 -2.57 -4.32 8.54
CA ALA A 71 -2.27 -5.14 7.37
C ALA A 71 -2.11 -4.27 6.11
N MET A 72 -3.05 -3.35 5.86
CA MET A 72 -2.93 -2.36 4.79
C MET A 72 -1.66 -1.53 4.95
N ALA A 73 -1.37 -1.00 6.15
CA ALA A 73 -0.19 -0.16 6.39
C ALA A 73 1.13 -0.88 6.03
N ARG A 74 1.24 -2.18 6.32
CA ARG A 74 2.42 -3.00 6.03
C ARG A 74 2.63 -3.24 4.52
N ASP A 75 1.54 -3.32 3.76
CA ASP A 75 1.58 -3.61 2.32
C ASP A 75 1.63 -2.33 1.46
N LEU A 76 1.08 -1.21 1.95
CA LEU A 76 0.86 0.02 1.20
C LEU A 76 2.10 0.51 0.44
N GLY A 77 3.26 0.56 1.09
CA GLY A 77 4.49 1.02 0.43
C GLY A 77 4.88 0.17 -0.79
N ARG A 78 4.69 -1.16 -0.70
CA ARG A 78 4.93 -2.08 -1.82
C ARG A 78 3.94 -1.81 -2.95
N GLN A 79 2.65 -1.69 -2.65
CA GLN A 79 1.63 -1.41 -3.66
C GLN A 79 1.85 -0.08 -4.37
N LEU A 80 2.08 1.01 -3.62
CA LEU A 80 2.35 2.33 -4.20
C LEU A 80 3.59 2.32 -5.09
N ARG A 81 4.66 1.65 -4.64
CA ARG A 81 5.91 1.54 -5.40
C ARG A 81 5.68 0.76 -6.70
N MET A 82 5.09 -0.43 -6.64
CA MET A 82 4.83 -1.26 -7.81
C MET A 82 3.97 -0.55 -8.84
N ARG A 83 2.95 0.22 -8.41
CA ARG A 83 2.08 1.03 -9.27
C ARG A 83 2.69 2.37 -9.75
N GLY A 84 3.85 2.75 -9.23
CA GLY A 84 4.48 4.05 -9.54
C GLY A 84 3.71 5.25 -8.99
N LEU A 85 2.95 5.09 -7.91
CA LEU A 85 2.12 6.13 -7.31
C LEU A 85 2.94 7.00 -6.35
N GLY A 86 2.72 8.32 -6.44
CA GLY A 86 3.35 9.34 -5.61
C GLY A 86 2.56 10.64 -5.65
N GLY A 87 2.92 11.61 -4.82
CA GLY A 87 2.15 12.83 -4.58
C GLY A 87 1.34 12.77 -3.27
N GLN A 88 0.21 13.47 -3.25
CA GLN A 88 -0.70 13.47 -2.09
C GLN A 88 -1.49 12.16 -2.04
N ILE A 89 -1.50 11.54 -0.87
CA ILE A 89 -2.23 10.30 -0.62
C ILE A 89 -3.12 10.52 0.61
N VAL A 90 -4.39 10.17 0.49
CA VAL A 90 -5.37 10.24 1.56
C VAL A 90 -5.87 8.82 1.84
N ILE A 91 -5.78 8.39 3.09
CA ILE A 91 -6.26 7.08 3.52
C ILE A 91 -7.51 7.29 4.38
N ASP A 92 -8.59 6.61 4.03
CA ASP A 92 -9.77 6.39 4.85
C ASP A 92 -9.62 5.05 5.59
N PRO A 93 -9.16 5.06 6.86
CA PRO A 93 -8.97 3.82 7.61
C PRO A 93 -10.32 3.27 8.09
N ALA A 94 -10.41 1.95 8.23
CA ALA A 94 -11.54 1.33 8.90
C ALA A 94 -11.73 1.92 10.31
N PRO A 95 -12.97 2.11 10.80
CA PRO A 95 -13.22 2.84 12.04
C PRO A 95 -12.45 2.27 13.25
N ILE A 96 -11.69 3.13 13.92
CA ILE A 96 -10.97 2.79 15.16
C ILE A 96 -11.20 3.84 16.26
N PRO A 97 -11.19 3.43 17.54
CA PRO A 97 -11.20 4.37 18.66
C PRO A 97 -10.02 5.35 18.61
N LYS A 98 -10.22 6.59 19.10
CA LYS A 98 -9.17 7.63 19.13
C LYS A 98 -7.88 7.16 19.83
N LYS A 99 -8.00 6.34 20.88
CA LYS A 99 -6.86 5.78 21.62
C LYS A 99 -5.95 4.90 20.75
N ASP A 100 -6.51 4.27 19.71
CA ASP A 100 -5.79 3.33 18.85
C ASP A 100 -5.16 4.01 17.63
N ARG A 101 -5.47 5.29 17.37
CA ARG A 101 -4.87 6.07 16.28
C ARG A 101 -3.34 6.14 16.38
N LYS A 102 -2.80 6.24 17.61
CA LYS A 102 -1.34 6.25 17.84
C LYS A 102 -0.69 4.91 17.46
N ILE A 103 -1.40 3.81 17.65
CA ILE A 103 -0.94 2.47 17.25
C ILE A 103 -0.88 2.38 15.73
N LEU A 104 -1.95 2.81 15.04
CA LEU A 104 -1.99 2.85 13.58
C LEU A 104 -0.93 3.77 12.97
N GLU A 105 -0.75 4.98 13.51
CA GLU A 105 0.30 5.90 13.08
C GLU A 105 1.69 5.26 13.20
N SER A 106 1.98 4.62 14.33
CA SER A 106 3.26 3.93 14.55
C SER A 106 3.48 2.82 13.53
N ALA A 107 2.44 2.03 13.24
CA ALA A 107 2.48 0.97 12.23
C ALA A 107 2.75 1.53 10.82
N ILE A 108 2.07 2.60 10.42
CA ILE A 108 2.28 3.27 9.13
C ILE A 108 3.70 3.81 9.05
N LYS A 109 4.15 4.61 10.02
CA LYS A 109 5.52 5.17 10.04
C LYS A 109 6.59 4.07 9.98
N ALA A 110 6.39 2.96 10.69
CA ALA A 110 7.31 1.83 10.65
C ALA A 110 7.34 1.14 9.27
N ALA A 111 6.20 1.03 8.59
CA ALA A 111 6.14 0.49 7.23
C ALA A 111 6.78 1.44 6.20
N LEU A 112 6.50 2.74 6.28
CA LEU A 112 7.07 3.75 5.40
C LEU A 112 8.61 3.83 5.50
N ARG A 113 9.18 3.65 6.70
CA ARG A 113 10.65 3.59 6.89
C ARG A 113 11.33 2.43 6.16
N LYS A 114 10.60 1.35 5.88
CA LYS A 114 11.10 0.18 5.14
C LYS A 114 10.95 0.36 3.63
N ASP A 115 10.17 1.33 3.18
CA ASP A 115 10.01 1.65 1.77
C ASP A 115 11.27 2.36 1.25
N THR A 116 11.61 2.08 0.00
CA THR A 116 12.72 2.74 -0.71
C THR A 116 12.32 4.12 -1.24
N VAL A 117 11.03 4.44 -1.33
CA VAL A 117 10.53 5.74 -1.78
C VAL A 117 10.12 6.57 -0.57
N GLU A 118 10.72 7.75 -0.43
CA GLU A 118 10.43 8.67 0.66
C GLU A 118 8.94 9.01 0.71
N THR A 119 8.34 8.78 1.88
CA THR A 119 6.93 9.07 2.15
C THR A 119 6.83 9.68 3.54
N ASN A 120 6.38 10.93 3.59
CA ASN A 120 6.13 11.63 4.84
C ASN A 120 4.70 11.33 5.33
N PHE A 121 4.59 11.01 6.62
CA PHE A 121 3.30 10.95 7.30
C PHE A 121 2.94 12.35 7.79
N VAL A 122 1.91 12.97 7.22
CA VAL A 122 1.51 14.33 7.57
C VAL A 122 0.71 14.34 8.87
N GLY A 123 -0.31 13.48 8.98
CA GLY A 123 -1.13 13.42 10.16
C GLY A 123 -2.52 12.84 9.91
N PHE A 124 -3.33 12.83 10.98
CA PHE A 124 -4.77 12.66 10.87
C PHE A 124 -5.43 14.01 10.59
N THR A 125 -6.37 14.03 9.65
CA THR A 125 -7.28 15.16 9.43
C THR A 125 -8.29 15.27 10.58
N GLN A 126 -9.02 16.38 10.61
CA GLN A 126 -10.14 16.56 11.55
C GLN A 126 -11.27 15.55 11.32
N MET A 127 -11.49 15.13 10.07
CA MET A 127 -12.49 14.12 9.72
C MET A 127 -12.04 12.69 10.03
N GLY A 128 -10.75 12.47 10.33
CA GLY A 128 -10.22 11.15 10.69
C GLY A 128 -9.51 10.41 9.56
N LEU A 129 -9.43 10.99 8.37
CA LEU A 129 -8.55 10.52 7.28
C LEU A 129 -7.09 10.68 7.68
N ILE A 130 -6.19 9.95 7.02
CA ILE A 130 -4.74 10.07 7.19
C ILE A 130 -4.14 10.66 5.92
N GLU A 131 -3.30 11.66 6.07
CA GLU A 131 -2.61 12.32 4.96
C GLU A 131 -1.14 11.88 4.89
N LEU A 132 -0.70 11.50 3.69
CA LEU A 132 0.70 11.23 3.38
C LEU A 132 1.15 12.09 2.18
N GLN A 133 2.44 12.42 2.17
CA GLN A 133 3.11 13.03 1.03
C GLN A 133 4.22 12.11 0.55
N ARG A 134 4.10 11.57 -0.66
CA ARG A 134 5.07 10.63 -1.25
C ARG A 134 5.85 11.27 -2.39
N ALA A 135 7.17 11.03 -2.45
CA ALA A 135 8.00 11.47 -3.57
C ALA A 135 7.57 10.81 -4.89
N ARG A 136 7.61 11.56 -6.00
CA ARG A 136 7.37 11.03 -7.34
C ARG A 136 8.72 10.61 -7.95
N VAL A 137 9.01 9.32 -7.93
CA VAL A 137 10.28 8.77 -8.43
C VAL A 137 10.18 8.15 -9.83
N ARG A 138 8.97 7.81 -10.28
CA ARG A 138 8.67 7.32 -11.63
C ARG A 138 7.23 7.63 -12.01
N PRO A 139 6.88 7.68 -13.30
CA PRO A 139 5.50 7.79 -13.74
C PRO A 139 4.68 6.58 -13.28
N SER A 140 3.41 6.79 -12.95
CA SER A 140 2.48 5.67 -12.80
C SER A 140 2.17 5.09 -14.17
N TRP A 141 2.12 3.77 -14.25
CA TRP A 141 1.76 3.03 -15.46
C TRP A 141 0.29 2.62 -15.47
N ILE A 142 -0.42 2.84 -14.36
CA ILE A 142 -1.87 2.70 -14.26
C ILE A 142 -2.47 3.99 -14.79
N LYS A 143 -3.41 3.85 -15.73
CA LYS A 143 -4.10 4.97 -16.39
C LYS A 143 -5.26 5.48 -15.56
#